data_AF-A0A139N110-F1
#
_entry.id   AF-A0A139N110-F1
#
_cell.length_a   1.000
_cell.length_b   1.000
_cell.length_c   1.000
_cell.angle_alpha   90.00
_cell.angle_beta   90.00
_cell.angle_gamma   90.00
#
_symmetry.space_group_name_H-M   'P 1'
#
loop_
_entity.id
_entity.type
_entity.pdbx_description
1 polymer ?
#
loop_
_entity_poly.entity_id
_entity_poly.type
_entity_poly.pdbx_seq_one_letter_code
_entity_poly.pdbx_strand_id
1 'polypeptide(L)' 'MSKRGYRVSPEWLERDYRGKTCPAYVHLEEVAVASPIYPEHDAAYYEECLQNLREKGIDL' A
#
# COMPACT_ATOMS: atom_id res chain seq x y z
N MET A 1 7.11 -7.21 -6.41
CA MET A 1 6.66 -7.21 -7.82
C MET A 1 7.17 -8.44 -8.57
N SER A 2 8.47 -8.75 -8.49
CA SER A 2 9.06 -9.91 -9.19
C SER A 2 8.47 -11.27 -8.78
N LYS A 3 8.17 -11.48 -7.49
CA LYS A 3 7.52 -12.71 -6.99
C LYS A 3 6.16 -13.01 -7.63
N ARG A 4 5.47 -11.98 -8.13
CA ARG A 4 4.17 -12.10 -8.81
C ARG A 4 4.31 -12.15 -10.35
N GLY A 5 5.53 -12.27 -10.88
CA GLY A 5 5.80 -12.38 -12.32
C GLY A 5 5.90 -11.05 -13.08
N TYR A 6 5.79 -9.90 -12.42
CA TYR A 6 5.91 -8.60 -13.09
C TYR A 6 7.36 -8.32 -13.51
N ARG A 7 7.55 -7.92 -14.77
CA ARG A 7 8.82 -7.41 -15.30
C ARG A 7 8.89 -5.91 -15.08
N VAL A 8 9.53 -5.51 -13.99
CA VAL A 8 9.75 -4.09 -13.66
C VAL A 8 11.15 -3.67 -14.05
N SER A 9 11.31 -2.39 -14.38
CA SER A 9 12.64 -1.81 -14.56
C SER A 9 13.33 -1.65 -13.19
N PRO A 10 14.68 -1.70 -13.11
CA PRO A 10 15.40 -1.71 -11.84
C PRO A 10 15.10 -0.53 -10.91
N GLU A 11 14.76 0.63 -11.48
CA GLU A 11 14.48 1.87 -10.75
C GLU A 11 13.29 1.73 -9.80
N TRP A 12 12.36 0.78 -10.04
CA TRP A 12 11.25 0.47 -9.14
C TRP A 12 11.68 -0.12 -7.79
N LEU A 13 12.93 -0.61 -7.70
CA LEU A 13 13.49 -1.15 -6.47
C LEU A 13 14.13 -0.06 -5.60
N GLU A 14 14.34 1.14 -6.16
CA GLU A 14 14.90 2.29 -5.45
C GLU A 14 13.80 2.96 -4.62
N ARG A 15 14.01 3.05 -3.30
CA ARG A 15 13.03 3.63 -2.35
C ARG A 15 12.62 5.05 -2.73
N ASP A 16 13.56 5.84 -3.22
CA ASP A 16 13.39 7.26 -3.47
C ASP A 16 12.85 7.55 -4.90
N TYR A 17 12.65 6.52 -5.73
CA TYR A 17 12.15 6.66 -7.09
C TYR A 17 10.66 7.06 -7.14
N ARG A 18 10.34 8.05 -7.96
CA ARG A 18 8.99 8.64 -8.07
C ARG A 18 8.35 8.49 -9.46
N GLY A 19 8.79 7.47 -10.19
CA GLY A 19 8.34 7.23 -11.56
C GLY A 19 9.08 8.08 -12.58
N LYS A 20 8.62 8.07 -13.83
CA LYS A 20 9.32 8.69 -14.97
C LYS A 20 9.12 10.21 -15.05
N THR A 21 8.04 10.73 -14.49
CA THR A 21 7.63 12.14 -14.65
C THR A 21 8.09 13.02 -13.48
N CYS A 22 8.40 12.43 -12.33
CA CYS A 22 8.75 13.16 -11.12
C CYS A 22 10.19 12.84 -10.71
N PRO A 23 11.00 13.85 -10.34
CA PRO A 23 12.32 13.62 -9.77
C PRO A 23 12.26 12.70 -8.55
N ALA A 24 13.29 11.88 -8.38
CA ALA A 24 13.47 11.09 -7.16
C ALA A 24 13.58 12.01 -5.94
N TYR A 25 13.22 11.49 -4.77
CA TYR A 25 13.58 12.16 -3.53
C TYR A 25 15.10 12.15 -3.36
N VAL A 26 15.64 13.20 -2.73
CA VAL A 26 17.07 13.24 -2.37
C VAL A 26 17.36 12.23 -1.26
N HIS A 27 16.47 12.19 -0.27
CA HIS A 27 16.44 11.20 0.79
C HIS A 27 15.05 11.19 1.42
N LEU A 28 14.41 10.02 1.49
CA LEU A 28 13.17 9.85 2.24
C LEU A 28 13.49 9.36 3.65
N GLU A 29 13.23 10.20 4.65
CA GLU A 29 13.44 9.85 6.07
C GLU A 29 12.43 8.78 6.51
N GLU A 30 12.90 7.86 7.36
CA GLU A 30 12.03 6.87 7.99
C GLU A 30 11.27 7.51 9.15
N VAL A 31 9.97 7.18 9.26
CA VAL A 31 9.10 7.70 10.31
C VAL A 31 8.47 6.54 11.06
N ALA A 32 8.49 6.61 12.38
CA ALA A 32 7.79 5.65 13.22
C ALA A 32 6.28 5.74 12.95
N VAL A 33 5.67 4.62 12.58
CA VAL A 33 4.24 4.53 12.31
C VAL A 33 3.47 4.02 13.51
N ALA A 34 2.28 4.56 13.74
CA ALA A 34 1.34 4.03 14.71
C ALA A 34 0.66 2.75 14.19
N SER A 35 0.05 2.00 15.10
CA SER A 35 -0.82 0.87 14.77
C SER A 35 -2.21 1.13 15.35
N PRO A 36 -3.25 1.34 14.51
CA PRO A 36 -3.21 1.35 13.04
C PRO A 36 -2.51 2.59 12.47
N ILE A 37 -2.00 2.50 11.23
CA ILE A 37 -1.41 3.64 10.51
C ILE A 37 -2.45 4.74 10.30
N TYR A 38 -3.69 4.32 10.05
CA TYR A 38 -4.85 5.17 9.77
C TYR A 38 -5.84 5.01 10.94
N PRO A 39 -6.17 6.08 11.68
CA PRO A 39 -7.06 6.00 12.85
C PRO A 39 -8.43 5.40 12.55
N GLU A 40 -8.93 5.59 11.33
CA GLU A 40 -10.19 5.03 10.85
C GLU A 40 -10.16 3.51 10.69
N HIS A 41 -8.98 2.87 10.62
CA HIS A 41 -8.86 1.42 10.54
C HIS A 41 -9.02 0.76 11.92
N ASP A 42 -10.13 1.06 12.58
CA ASP A 42 -10.54 0.42 13.81
C ASP A 42 -11.32 -0.90 13.54
N ALA A 43 -11.81 -1.52 14.60
CA ALA A 43 -12.57 -2.76 14.50
C ALA A 43 -13.93 -2.57 13.78
N ALA A 44 -14.55 -1.38 13.88
CA ALA A 44 -15.82 -1.11 13.22
C ALA A 44 -15.64 -0.98 11.70
N TYR A 45 -14.59 -0.27 11.28
CA TYR A 45 -14.21 -0.19 9.87
C TYR A 45 -13.88 -1.56 9.27
N TYR A 46 -13.23 -2.43 10.05
CA TYR A 46 -12.95 -3.80 9.63
C TYR A 46 -14.23 -4.60 9.35
N GLU A 47 -15.22 -4.55 10.24
CA GLU A 47 -16.50 -5.23 10.04
C GLU A 47 -17.29 -4.66 8.85
N GLU A 48 -17.27 -3.34 8.66
CA GLU A 48 -17.88 -2.69 7.48
C GLU A 48 -17.25 -3.22 6.18
N CYS A 49 -15.93 -3.35 6.13
CA CYS A 49 -15.23 -3.91 4.98
C CYS A 49 -15.66 -5.36 4.69
N LEU A 50 -15.80 -6.19 5.73
CA LEU A 50 -16.27 -7.57 5.58
C LEU A 50 -17.71 -7.62 5.07
N GLN A 51 -18.59 -6.76 5.59
CA GLN A 51 -19.96 -6.66 5.10
C GLN A 51 -20.00 -6.25 3.62
N ASN A 52 -19.18 -5.27 3.21
CA ASN A 52 -19.12 -4.84 1.82
C ASN A 52 -18.68 -5.97 0.87
N LEU A 53 -17.74 -6.81 1.30
CA LEU A 53 -17.32 -7.98 0.52
C LEU A 53 -18.45 -9.00 0.37
N ARG A 54 -19.17 -9.29 1.46
CA ARG A 54 -20.34 -10.19 1.43
C ARG A 54 -21.45 -9.65 0.52
N GLU A 55 -21.74 -8.35 0.57
CA GLU A 55 -22.71 -7.69 -0.31
C GLU A 55 -22.33 -7.76 -1.79
N LYS A 56 -21.02 -7.80 -2.08
CA LYS A 56 -20.48 -8.03 -3.44
C LYS A 56 -20.42 -9.51 -3.83
N GLY A 57 -20.84 -10.42 -2.95
CA GLY A 57 -20.78 -11.87 -3.17
C GLY A 57 -19.37 -12.45 -3.11
N ILE A 58 -18.45 -11.79 -2.40
CA ILE A 58 -17.07 -12.24 -2.19
C ILE A 58 -16.99 -12.93 -0.82
N ASP A 59 -16.59 -14.19 -0.82
CA ASP A 59 -16.33 -14.99 0.39
C ASP A 59 -14.81 -15.11 0.61
N LEU A 60 -14.36 -15.01 1.86
CA LEU A 60 -12.94 -14.90 2.26
C LEU A 60 -12.37 -16.20 2.83
#